data_AF-A0A7V9KZN9-F1
#
_entry.id   AF-A0A7V9KZN9-F1
#
_cell.length_a   1.000
_cell.length_b   1.000
_cell.length_c   1.000
_cell.angle_alpha   90.00
_cell.angle_beta   90.00
_cell.angle_gamma   90.00
#
_symmetry.space_group_name_H-M   'P 1'
#
loop_
_entity.id
_entity.type
_entity.pdbx_description
1 polymer ?
#
loop_
_entity_poly.entity_id
_entity_poly.type
_entity_poly.pdbx_seq_one_letter_code
_entity_poly.pdbx_strand_id
1 'polypeptide(L)' 'ELALVPGRRVTMGRSEPFGGPLTISVGGDEHAISRELAGQIGVA' A
#
# COMPACT_ATOMS: atom_id res chain seq x y z
N GLU A 1 -12.31 0.87 -4.98
CA GLU A 1 -11.88 2.20 -4.50
C GLU A 1 -10.79 1.97 -3.46
N LEU A 2 -9.74 2.81 -3.40
CA LEU A 2 -8.59 2.56 -2.51
C LEU A 2 -8.95 3.06 -1.10
N ALA A 3 -9.31 2.16 -0.18
CA ALA A 3 -9.74 2.48 1.19
C ALA A 3 -8.59 2.91 2.14
N LEU A 4 -7.60 3.63 1.59
CA LEU A 4 -6.34 4.00 2.21
C LEU A 4 -6.44 5.41 2.78
N VAL A 5 -6.87 5.50 4.04
CA VAL A 5 -7.12 6.75 4.77
C VAL A 5 -6.31 6.81 6.08
N PRO A 6 -6.04 8.01 6.64
CA PRO A 6 -5.29 8.14 7.90
C PRO A 6 -5.88 7.30 9.04
N GLY A 7 -5.01 6.69 9.85
CA GLY A 7 -5.39 5.85 10.98
C GLY A 7 -5.88 4.44 10.61
N ARG A 8 -6.00 4.12 9.31
CA ARG A 8 -6.37 2.77 8.89
C ARG A 8 -5.17 1.83 8.94
N ARG A 9 -5.38 0.63 9.46
CA ARG A 9 -4.38 -0.43 9.41
C ARG A 9 -4.20 -0.92 7.98
N VAL A 10 -2.94 -1.01 7.57
CA VAL A 10 -2.52 -1.56 6.29
C VAL A 10 -1.62 -2.75 6.56
N THR A 11 -1.81 -3.82 5.78
CA THR A 11 -0.91 -4.99 5.82
C THR A 11 -0.07 -5.00 4.56
N MET A 12 1.24 -5.19 4.70
CA MET A 12 2.10 -5.39 3.54
C MET A 12 1.99 -6.81 3.01
N GLY A 13 1.67 -6.95 1.72
CA GLY A 13 1.62 -8.22 1.01
C GLY A 13 2.91 -8.50 0.25
N ARG A 14 3.07 -7.89 -0.94
CA ARG A 14 4.22 -8.12 -1.83
C ARG A 14 4.94 -6.82 -2.19
N SER A 15 6.24 -6.93 -2.43
CA SER A 15 7.06 -5.90 -3.05
C SER A 15 7.65 -6.47 -4.33
N GLU A 16 7.15 -6.01 -5.48
CA GLU A 16 7.67 -6.48 -6.77
C GLU A 16 9.10 -5.95 -7.02
N PRO A 17 9.96 -6.73 -7.70
CA PRO A 17 11.36 -6.37 -7.94
C PRO A 17 11.49 -5.19 -8.93
N PHE A 18 12.72 -4.69 -9.07
CA PHE A 18 13.11 -3.69 -10.08
C PHE A 18 12.27 -2.40 -10.10
N GLY A 19 11.83 -1.93 -8.92
CA GLY A 19 11.01 -0.73 -8.84
C GLY A 19 9.53 -0.97 -9.15
N GLY A 20 9.10 -2.23 -9.27
CA GLY A 20 7.69 -2.59 -9.40
C GLY A 20 6.84 -2.17 -8.19
N PRO A 21 5.50 -2.26 -8.30
CA PRO A 21 4.57 -1.78 -7.28
C PRO A 21 4.66 -2.56 -5.97
N LEU A 22 4.05 -1.99 -4.93
CA LEU A 22 3.83 -2.65 -3.66
C LEU A 22 2.37 -3.08 -3.57
N THR A 23 2.11 -4.33 -3.20
CA THR A 23 0.77 -4.83 -2.93
C THR A 23 0.48 -4.76 -1.45
N ILE A 24 -0.49 -3.93 -1.06
CA ILE A 24 -0.99 -3.81 0.31
C ILE A 24 -2.38 -4.42 0.43
N SER A 25 -2.78 -4.80 1.64
CA SER A 25 -4.17 -5.07 1.98
C SER A 25 -4.70 -4.00 2.93
N VAL A 26 -5.86 -3.42 2.58
CA VAL A 26 -6.56 -2.43 3.40
C VAL A 26 -8.06 -2.63 3.26
N GLY A 27 -8.79 -2.62 4.38
CA GLY A 27 -10.24 -2.82 4.34
C GLY A 27 -10.69 -4.22 3.90
N GLY A 28 -9.78 -5.20 3.82
CA GLY A 28 -10.08 -6.56 3.34
C GLY A 28 -9.75 -6.78 1.86
N ASP A 29 -9.43 -5.71 1.13
CA ASP A 29 -9.10 -5.76 -0.29
C ASP A 29 -7.59 -5.60 -0.52
N GLU A 30 -7.08 -6.25 -1.57
CA GLU A 30 -5.70 -6.08 -2.03
C GLU A 30 -5.59 -4.98 -3.09
N HIS A 31 -4.54 -4.17 -2.97
CA HIS A 31 -4.26 -3.08 -3.89
C HIS A 31 -2.77 -3.01 -4.20
N ALA A 32 -2.44 -2.94 -5.50
CA ALA A 32 -1.12 -2.54 -5.95
C ALA A 32 -1.03 -1.01 -5.98
N ILE A 33 -0.03 -0.45 -5.30
CA ILE A 33 0.28 0.97 -5.29
C ILE A 33 1.69 1.22 -5.83
N SER A 34 1.91 2.39 -6.43
CA SER A 34 3.24 2.78 -6.88
C SER A 34 4.17 3.03 -5.67
N ARG A 35 5.47 2.90 -5.89
CA ARG A 35 6.48 3.23 -4.87
C ARG A 35 6.49 4.71 -4.53
N GLU A 36 6.17 5.56 -5.50
CA GLU A 36 6.01 6.99 -5.29
C GLU A 36 4.89 7.29 -4.28
N LEU A 37 3.70 6.72 -4.49
CA LEU A 37 2.59 6.87 -3.54
C LEU A 37 2.95 6.28 -2.18
N ALA A 38 3.58 5.10 -2.16
CA ALA A 38 4.03 4.49 -0.90
C ALA A 38 5.00 5.37 -0.12
N GLY A 39 5.89 6.09 -0.81
CA GLY A 39 6.82 7.04 -0.19
C GLY A 39 6.14 8.27 0.42
N GLN A 40 4.90 8.56 0.05
CA GLN A 40 4.10 9.65 0.62
C GLN A 40 3.25 9.22 1.82
N ILE A 41 3.14 7.90 2.07
CA ILE A 41 2.32 7.37 3.17
C ILE A 41 3.18 7.27 4.43
N GLY A 42 2.86 8.09 5.42
CA GLY A 42 3.41 7.96 6.78
C GLY A 42 2.74 6.81 7.53
N VAL A 43 3.55 5.94 8.14
CA VAL A 43 3.11 4.87 9.06
C VAL A 43 3.69 5.14 10.46
N ALA A 44 2.96 4.73 11.50
CA ALA A 44 3.34 4.89 12.91
C ALA A 44 3.59 3.54 13.58
#